data_AF-A0A3D1PN25-F1
#
_entry.id   AF-A0A3D1PN25-F1
#
_cell.length_a   1.000
_cell.length_b   1.000
_cell.length_c   1.000
_cell.angle_alpha   90.00
_cell.angle_beta   90.00
_cell.angle_gamma   90.00
#
_symmetry.space_group_name_H-M   'P 1'
#
loop_
_entity.id
_entity.type
_entity.pdbx_description
1 polymer ?
#
loop_
_entity_poly.entity_id
_entity_poly.type
_entity_poly.pdbx_seq_one_letter_code
_entity_poly.pdbx_strand_id
1 'polypeptide(L)'
;MNQKKNTKILLILIIIIVIIILAGVGILVFATDIFKSDKEMFFKYMADIGDSKKGFIDDGLKQYFEKKNNTPYNDEGEFSVNISSDNEQKKFENVNNFNISFSGQVDTANSKAAQNISLNYSNDVKFPINYKQIENKIGLQTKYVGSKFVAIETEKLNKLSEDLDDVESYGEMVDKLQKMGKVELTEDEKSHIKDTYITVINQQLEKDKFSKVKESDMSGYKLSLTGTDLQNVLVKLLETLKNDQTTVDKLNEYLKIQKNSAKITASQIDDAIKSIKDDTDFSDKNFEIAVYQKNRDVCKLVIETTEGTIAIEKKIEGNQQNIVVSYEMKEDKKSKISFSANFENLESLQNIKENYELIMSLPEVAESSTTTDVDSEVVVYKFSNDVNFTDSATVEDFSSDNSLMLTDYDSDQVSNFLNAVVERISEVNEQQMGQLGLEASENPIVNMIPSIGLYLGNMNVLNQVNSNMSEAEINNFNQKFEAYESTNLKGVTVKGLLSTISLNNQSEETSNEIKEINYNGEEYEASEQNITLIKGEIDTEKSYRVEFEKDQDTGLIYRAVINEK
;
A
#
# COMPACT_ATOMS: atom_id res chain seq x y z
N MET A 1 -20.26 -7.40 -18.26
CA MET A 1 -21.43 -6.73 -17.62
C MET A 1 -21.71 -7.20 -16.18
N ASN A 2 -21.19 -8.35 -15.71
CA ASN A 2 -21.40 -8.84 -14.33
C ASN A 2 -20.62 -8.09 -13.23
N GLN A 3 -19.49 -7.44 -13.54
CA GLN A 3 -18.69 -6.70 -12.55
C GLN A 3 -19.46 -5.55 -11.85
N LYS A 4 -20.30 -4.80 -12.58
CA LYS A 4 -21.07 -3.68 -11.99
C LYS A 4 -22.21 -4.12 -11.06
N LYS A 5 -22.71 -5.36 -11.19
CA LYS A 5 -23.71 -5.92 -10.26
C LYS A 5 -23.06 -6.33 -8.92
N ASN A 6 -21.84 -6.87 -8.96
CA ASN A 6 -21.15 -7.38 -7.77
C ASN A 6 -20.69 -6.28 -6.79
N THR A 7 -20.22 -5.12 -7.29
CA THR A 7 -19.76 -4.03 -6.40
C THR A 7 -20.88 -3.44 -5.54
N LYS A 8 -22.13 -3.40 -6.05
CA LYS A 8 -23.29 -2.89 -5.29
C LYS A 8 -23.73 -3.85 -4.19
N ILE A 9 -23.71 -5.15 -4.45
CA ILE A 9 -24.05 -6.20 -3.47
C ILE A 9 -23.00 -6.24 -2.34
N LEU A 10 -21.71 -6.08 -2.67
CA LEU A 10 -20.62 -6.01 -1.69
C LEU A 10 -20.75 -4.82 -0.74
N LEU A 11 -21.04 -3.62 -1.26
CA LEU A 11 -21.26 -2.42 -0.45
C LEU A 11 -22.45 -2.58 0.51
N ILE A 12 -23.51 -3.26 0.07
CA ILE A 12 -24.68 -3.55 0.90
C ILE A 12 -24.35 -4.56 2.01
N LEU A 13 -23.62 -5.64 1.68
CA LEU A 13 -23.14 -6.63 2.67
C LEU A 13 -22.28 -5.97 3.76
N ILE A 14 -21.40 -5.03 3.39
CA ILE A 14 -20.60 -4.25 4.35
C ILE A 14 -21.50 -3.42 5.27
N ILE A 15 -22.50 -2.70 4.73
CA ILE A 15 -23.45 -1.92 5.52
C ILE A 15 -24.20 -2.81 6.53
N ILE A 16 -24.56 -4.04 6.14
CA ILE A 16 -25.26 -5.00 7.00
C ILE A 16 -24.33 -5.58 8.06
N ILE A 17 -23.09 -5.94 7.73
CA ILE A 17 -22.09 -6.40 8.71
C ILE A 17 -21.88 -5.32 9.76
N VAL A 18 -21.75 -4.06 9.34
CA VAL A 18 -21.66 -2.93 10.27
C VAL A 18 -22.93 -2.84 11.12
N ILE A 19 -24.13 -2.84 10.54
CA ILE A 19 -25.38 -2.77 11.32
C ILE A 19 -25.53 -3.96 12.28
N ILE A 20 -25.15 -5.19 11.90
CA ILE A 20 -25.25 -6.38 12.75
C ILE A 20 -24.23 -6.34 13.90
N ILE A 21 -22.99 -5.92 13.63
CA ILE A 21 -21.96 -5.72 14.67
C ILE A 21 -22.42 -4.63 15.65
N LEU A 22 -22.99 -3.54 15.14
CA LEU A 22 -23.46 -2.43 15.97
C LEU A 22 -24.76 -2.75 16.73
N ALA A 23 -25.68 -3.51 16.13
CA ALA A 23 -26.93 -3.96 16.75
C ALA A 23 -26.73 -5.13 17.74
N GLY A 24 -25.57 -5.80 17.69
CA GLY A 24 -25.21 -6.85 18.62
C GLY A 24 -25.28 -6.37 20.07
N VAL A 25 -24.94 -5.11 20.38
CA VAL A 25 -24.73 -4.60 21.74
C VAL A 25 -26.03 -4.50 22.56
N GLY A 26 -26.54 -5.62 23.07
CA GLY A 26 -27.21 -5.69 24.37
C GLY A 26 -28.63 -6.26 24.40
N ILE A 27 -28.77 -7.57 24.63
CA ILE A 27 -29.95 -8.11 25.31
C ILE A 27 -29.54 -8.59 26.70
N LEU A 28 -29.59 -7.67 27.68
CA LEU A 28 -29.60 -8.03 29.10
C LEU A 28 -31.04 -8.17 29.57
N VAL A 29 -31.63 -9.35 29.38
CA VAL A 29 -32.80 -9.77 30.16
C VAL A 29 -32.30 -10.65 31.30
N PHE A 30 -32.64 -10.26 32.52
CA PHE A 30 -32.28 -10.84 33.83
C PHE A 30 -32.89 -12.25 34.07
N ALA A 31 -32.73 -13.16 33.11
CA ALA A 31 -32.92 -14.59 33.32
C ALA A 31 -31.54 -15.26 33.32
N THR A 32 -31.30 -16.23 34.22
CA THR A 32 -30.12 -17.10 34.13
C THR A 32 -30.08 -17.73 32.73
N ASP A 33 -28.91 -17.79 32.08
CA ASP A 33 -28.76 -18.18 30.66
C ASP A 33 -29.44 -19.50 30.27
N ILE A 34 -29.74 -20.36 31.25
CA ILE A 34 -30.48 -21.64 31.09
C ILE A 34 -31.91 -21.44 30.55
N PHE A 35 -32.56 -20.30 30.80
CA PHE A 35 -33.95 -20.05 30.37
C PHE A 35 -34.06 -19.21 29.08
N LYS A 36 -32.93 -18.81 28.49
CA LYS A 36 -32.90 -18.02 27.27
C LYS A 36 -33.01 -18.92 26.03
N SER A 37 -33.76 -18.45 25.05
CA SER A 37 -33.86 -19.07 23.72
C SER A 37 -32.57 -18.91 22.91
N ASP A 38 -32.38 -19.75 21.89
CA ASP A 38 -31.20 -19.68 21.01
C ASP A 38 -31.08 -18.30 20.33
N LYS A 39 -32.21 -17.67 20.00
CA LYS A 39 -32.28 -16.28 19.52
C LYS A 39 -31.71 -15.27 20.52
N GLU A 40 -32.13 -15.34 21.78
CA GLU A 40 -31.65 -14.43 22.84
C GLU A 40 -30.16 -14.63 23.12
N MET A 41 -29.69 -15.88 23.07
CA MET A 41 -28.28 -16.20 23.28
C MET A 41 -27.40 -15.79 22.09
N PHE A 42 -27.89 -15.91 20.86
CA PHE A 42 -27.23 -15.40 19.66
C PHE A 42 -26.97 -13.89 19.80
N PHE A 43 -28.00 -13.09 20.07
CA PHE A 43 -27.84 -11.64 20.23
C PHE A 43 -26.97 -11.28 21.43
N LYS A 44 -27.07 -12.00 22.55
CA LYS A 44 -26.19 -11.81 23.70
C LYS A 44 -24.71 -11.93 23.30
N TYR A 45 -24.32 -12.99 22.61
CA TYR A 45 -22.90 -13.17 22.25
C TYR A 45 -22.47 -12.30 21.07
N MET A 46 -23.37 -11.93 20.16
CA MET A 46 -23.08 -10.87 19.19
C MET A 46 -22.82 -9.52 19.89
N ALA A 47 -23.45 -9.24 21.02
CA ALA A 47 -23.15 -8.08 21.88
C ALA A 47 -21.74 -8.13 22.44
N ASP A 48 -21.41 -9.30 23.01
CA ASP A 48 -20.18 -9.51 23.75
C ASP A 48 -18.94 -9.42 22.82
N ILE A 49 -19.09 -9.45 21.48
CA ILE A 49 -17.99 -9.24 20.51
C ILE A 49 -17.26 -7.91 20.76
N GLY A 50 -18.00 -6.83 21.03
CA GLY A 50 -17.46 -5.50 21.27
C GLY A 50 -17.18 -5.19 22.74
N ASP A 51 -17.48 -6.13 23.65
CA ASP A 51 -17.26 -5.98 25.09
C ASP A 51 -15.76 -6.07 25.41
N SER A 52 -15.26 -5.17 26.26
CA SER A 52 -13.84 -5.08 26.57
C SER A 52 -13.32 -6.19 27.49
N LYS A 53 -14.19 -7.07 27.99
CA LYS A 53 -13.79 -8.22 28.84
C LYS A 53 -14.06 -9.54 28.14
N LYS A 54 -15.13 -9.62 27.37
CA LYS A 54 -15.60 -10.87 26.75
C LYS A 54 -15.38 -10.95 25.24
N GLY A 55 -15.00 -9.85 24.60
CA GLY A 55 -14.87 -9.75 23.16
C GLY A 55 -13.49 -10.16 22.63
N PHE A 56 -13.28 -9.88 21.33
CA PHE A 56 -12.02 -10.16 20.66
C PHE A 56 -10.87 -9.25 21.14
N ILE A 57 -11.18 -7.98 21.44
CA ILE A 57 -10.22 -6.99 21.94
C ILE A 57 -10.51 -6.69 23.40
N ASP A 58 -9.74 -7.28 24.30
CA ASP A 58 -9.91 -7.10 25.74
C ASP A 58 -9.12 -5.93 26.32
N ASP A 59 -9.38 -5.63 27.60
CA ASP A 59 -8.73 -4.57 28.37
C ASP A 59 -7.19 -4.69 28.37
N GLY A 60 -6.64 -5.91 28.31
CA GLY A 60 -5.19 -6.13 28.28
C GLY A 60 -4.55 -5.62 26.98
N LEU A 61 -5.14 -5.99 25.83
CA LEU A 61 -4.71 -5.46 24.54
C LEU A 61 -4.91 -3.95 24.44
N LYS A 62 -6.03 -3.41 24.94
CA LYS A 62 -6.29 -1.95 24.93
C LYS A 62 -5.23 -1.21 25.74
N GLN A 63 -4.98 -1.64 26.98
CA GLN A 63 -3.95 -1.05 27.85
C GLN A 63 -2.57 -1.14 27.23
N TYR A 64 -2.26 -2.24 26.53
CA TYR A 64 -0.99 -2.38 25.83
C TYR A 64 -0.80 -1.30 24.74
N PHE A 65 -1.76 -1.16 23.83
CA PHE A 65 -1.66 -0.14 22.76
C PHE A 65 -1.70 1.28 23.31
N GLU A 66 -2.49 1.55 24.36
CA GLU A 66 -2.46 2.83 25.08
C GLU A 66 -1.07 3.10 25.69
N LYS A 67 -0.45 2.09 26.30
CA LYS A 67 0.90 2.22 26.86
C LYS A 67 1.94 2.46 25.77
N LYS A 68 1.87 1.73 24.64
CA LYS A 68 2.75 1.90 23.46
C LYS A 68 2.69 3.31 22.87
N ASN A 69 1.53 3.95 22.92
CA ASN A 69 1.36 5.33 22.43
C ASN A 69 1.88 6.40 23.40
N ASN A 70 1.89 6.12 24.71
CA ASN A 70 2.15 7.12 25.75
C ASN A 70 3.48 6.95 26.49
N THR A 71 4.15 5.81 26.30
CA THR A 71 5.36 5.44 27.06
C THR A 71 6.48 5.11 26.08
N PRO A 72 7.70 5.65 26.30
CA PRO A 72 8.87 5.23 25.56
C PRO A 72 9.12 3.72 25.64
N TYR A 73 9.68 3.15 24.57
CA TYR A 73 10.09 1.76 24.55
C TYR A 73 11.30 1.54 23.66
N ASN A 74 12.04 0.48 23.94
CA ASN A 74 12.95 -0.12 22.97
C ASN A 74 12.22 -1.21 22.22
N ASP A 75 12.54 -1.38 20.95
CA ASP A 75 12.08 -2.47 20.12
C ASP A 75 13.23 -3.20 19.42
N GLU A 76 13.01 -4.48 19.15
CA GLU A 76 13.83 -5.31 18.29
C GLU A 76 12.90 -6.23 17.51
N GLY A 77 12.99 -6.19 16.18
CA GLY A 77 12.03 -6.89 15.34
C GLY A 77 12.57 -7.27 13.98
N GLU A 78 11.77 -8.07 13.28
CA GLU A 78 12.08 -8.59 11.95
C GLU A 78 10.84 -8.59 11.06
N PHE A 79 11.03 -8.27 9.79
CA PHE A 79 10.02 -8.42 8.75
C PHE A 79 10.57 -9.34 7.64
N SER A 80 9.78 -10.34 7.25
CA SER A 80 10.13 -11.27 6.17
C SER A 80 8.94 -11.60 5.29
N VAL A 81 9.23 -12.00 4.06
CA VAL A 81 8.24 -12.47 3.08
C VAL A 81 8.65 -13.84 2.61
N ASN A 82 7.71 -14.79 2.63
CA ASN A 82 7.91 -16.12 2.09
C ASN A 82 6.87 -16.36 1.00
N ILE A 83 7.34 -16.60 -0.21
CA ILE A 83 6.51 -16.97 -1.36
C ILE A 83 6.77 -18.44 -1.65
N SER A 84 5.70 -19.22 -1.67
CA SER A 84 5.72 -20.61 -2.14
C SER A 84 4.87 -20.76 -3.39
N SER A 85 5.42 -21.44 -4.39
CA SER A 85 4.76 -21.76 -5.66
C SER A 85 5.01 -23.23 -5.98
N ASP A 86 3.98 -23.91 -6.48
CA ASP A 86 4.04 -25.33 -6.80
C ASP A 86 5.05 -25.63 -7.92
N ASN A 87 5.17 -24.75 -8.92
CA ASN A 87 6.03 -24.95 -10.10
C ASN A 87 7.19 -23.94 -10.23
N GLU A 88 7.13 -22.78 -9.58
CA GLU A 88 8.11 -21.69 -9.76
C GLU A 88 8.93 -21.33 -8.52
N GLN A 89 8.99 -22.22 -7.52
CA GLN A 89 9.64 -21.96 -6.22
C GLN A 89 11.04 -21.31 -6.31
N LYS A 90 11.84 -21.71 -7.31
CA LYS A 90 13.21 -21.19 -7.50
C LYS A 90 13.26 -19.69 -7.76
N LYS A 91 12.22 -19.11 -8.38
CA LYS A 91 12.16 -17.67 -8.66
C LYS A 91 12.09 -16.83 -7.38
N PHE A 92 11.62 -17.44 -6.29
CA PHE A 92 11.37 -16.76 -5.03
C PHE A 92 12.42 -17.05 -3.95
N GLU A 93 13.44 -17.87 -4.23
CA GLU A 93 14.48 -18.22 -3.24
C GLU A 93 15.16 -16.98 -2.67
N ASN A 94 15.47 -15.98 -3.51
CA ASN A 94 16.10 -14.74 -3.06
C ASN A 94 15.17 -13.89 -2.19
N VAL A 95 13.87 -13.86 -2.50
CA VAL A 95 12.87 -13.15 -1.68
C VAL A 95 12.72 -13.83 -0.33
N ASN A 96 12.68 -15.17 -0.32
CA ASN A 96 12.53 -15.96 0.90
C ASN A 96 13.77 -15.91 1.82
N ASN A 97 14.94 -15.67 1.24
CA ASN A 97 16.18 -15.47 1.99
C ASN A 97 16.34 -14.04 2.51
N PHE A 98 15.56 -13.09 1.99
CA PHE A 98 15.60 -11.70 2.39
C PHE A 98 14.75 -11.43 3.63
N ASN A 99 15.28 -10.65 4.57
CA ASN A 99 14.50 -10.08 5.67
C ASN A 99 14.98 -8.67 6.03
N ILE A 100 14.17 -7.95 6.79
CA ILE A 100 14.50 -6.64 7.36
C ILE A 100 14.52 -6.78 8.87
N SER A 101 15.66 -6.56 9.49
CA SER A 101 15.75 -6.48 10.96
C SER A 101 15.84 -5.03 11.40
N PHE A 102 15.19 -4.68 12.51
CA PHE A 102 15.29 -3.35 13.10
C PHE A 102 15.45 -3.43 14.61
N SER A 103 16.12 -2.44 15.19
CA SER A 103 16.20 -2.27 16.64
C SER A 103 16.42 -0.81 17.01
N GLY A 104 15.76 -0.35 18.07
CA GLY A 104 15.79 1.07 18.36
C GLY A 104 15.00 1.51 19.57
N GLN A 105 14.71 2.81 19.57
CA GLN A 105 13.96 3.54 20.57
C GLN A 105 12.80 4.26 19.90
N VAL A 106 11.63 4.19 20.53
CA VAL A 106 10.44 4.90 20.09
C VAL A 106 9.80 5.61 21.27
N ASP A 107 9.44 6.86 21.04
CA ASP A 107 8.66 7.70 21.94
C ASP A 107 7.58 8.40 21.11
N THR A 108 6.48 7.68 20.91
CA THR A 108 5.32 8.12 20.13
C THR A 108 4.73 9.41 20.70
N ALA A 109 4.67 9.55 22.04
CA ALA A 109 4.09 10.71 22.71
C ALA A 109 4.81 12.00 22.37
N ASN A 110 6.14 11.94 22.22
CA ASN A 110 6.97 13.09 21.84
C ASN A 110 7.39 13.08 20.36
N SER A 111 6.81 12.18 19.55
CA SER A 111 7.14 12.03 18.11
C SER A 111 8.64 11.85 17.87
N LYS A 112 9.31 11.05 18.69
CA LYS A 112 10.73 10.71 18.54
C LYS A 112 10.91 9.23 18.25
N ALA A 113 11.81 8.92 17.32
CA ALA A 113 12.23 7.54 17.08
C ALA A 113 13.67 7.51 16.57
N ALA A 114 14.41 6.47 16.92
CA ALA A 114 15.69 6.14 16.31
C ALA A 114 15.78 4.62 16.12
N GLN A 115 16.03 4.18 14.89
CA GLN A 115 16.02 2.78 14.51
C GLN A 115 17.29 2.44 13.73
N ASN A 116 17.96 1.36 14.11
CA ASN A 116 18.98 0.73 13.28
C ASN A 116 18.28 -0.37 12.47
N ILE A 117 18.14 -0.15 11.17
CA ILE A 117 17.49 -1.03 10.21
C ILE A 117 18.58 -1.72 9.38
N SER A 118 18.40 -3.00 9.10
CA SER A 118 19.28 -3.74 8.19
C SER A 118 18.44 -4.49 7.18
N LEU A 119 18.67 -4.21 5.90
CA LEU A 119 18.13 -5.00 4.79
C LEU A 119 19.09 -6.18 4.62
N ASN A 120 18.64 -7.39 4.97
CA ASN A 120 19.46 -8.58 5.01
C ASN A 120 19.18 -9.41 3.77
N TYR A 121 20.04 -9.30 2.75
CA TYR A 121 19.95 -10.11 1.53
C TYR A 121 20.48 -11.54 1.75
N SER A 122 21.45 -11.68 2.65
CA SER A 122 21.94 -12.96 3.16
C SER A 122 22.56 -12.75 4.55
N ASN A 123 23.15 -13.81 5.12
CA ASN A 123 23.90 -13.70 6.38
C ASN A 123 25.08 -12.74 6.28
N ASP A 124 25.70 -12.64 5.10
CA ASP A 124 26.94 -11.89 4.87
C ASP A 124 26.72 -10.58 4.09
N VAL A 125 25.64 -10.48 3.30
CA VAL A 125 25.33 -9.31 2.47
C VAL A 125 24.17 -8.53 3.10
N LYS A 126 24.50 -7.35 3.66
CA LYS A 126 23.56 -6.50 4.41
C LYS A 126 23.69 -5.04 4.02
N PHE A 127 22.56 -4.34 3.98
CA PHE A 127 22.50 -2.89 3.79
C PHE A 127 21.99 -2.20 5.06
N PRO A 128 22.87 -1.56 5.86
CA PRO A 128 22.47 -0.87 7.08
C PRO A 128 21.91 0.52 6.79
N ILE A 129 20.83 0.86 7.47
CA ILE A 129 20.14 2.15 7.44
C ILE A 129 19.87 2.55 8.89
N ASN A 130 20.27 3.76 9.26
CA ASN A 130 19.83 4.38 10.50
C ASN A 130 18.70 5.34 10.18
N TYR A 131 17.55 5.13 10.81
CA TYR A 131 16.40 6.01 10.73
C TYR A 131 16.30 6.85 12.00
N LYS A 132 15.93 8.11 11.84
CA LYS A 132 15.65 9.02 12.95
C LYS A 132 14.43 9.87 12.65
N GLN A 133 13.55 10.01 13.62
CA GLN A 133 12.45 10.97 13.63
C GLN A 133 12.55 11.86 14.86
N ILE A 134 12.37 13.16 14.65
CA ILE A 134 12.19 14.16 15.70
C ILE A 134 11.07 15.09 15.25
N GLU A 135 9.92 15.00 15.92
CA GLU A 135 8.72 15.77 15.57
C GLU A 135 8.32 15.53 14.09
N ASN A 136 8.30 16.59 13.28
CA ASN A 136 8.00 16.59 11.85
C ASN A 136 9.23 16.31 10.97
N LYS A 137 10.40 16.03 11.54
CA LYS A 137 11.64 15.78 10.79
C LYS A 137 11.92 14.29 10.71
N ILE A 138 12.25 13.82 9.52
CA ILE A 138 12.61 12.44 9.24
C ILE A 138 13.98 12.42 8.57
N GLY A 139 14.88 11.57 9.05
CA GLY A 139 16.21 11.43 8.49
C GLY A 139 16.64 9.98 8.33
N LEU A 140 17.37 9.72 7.24
CA LEU A 140 17.97 8.44 6.92
C LEU A 140 19.49 8.60 6.81
N GLN A 141 20.23 7.63 7.34
CA GLN A 141 21.69 7.58 7.21
C GLN A 141 22.10 6.18 6.81
N THR A 142 23.07 6.08 5.89
CA THR A 142 23.72 4.82 5.57
C THR A 142 25.20 5.08 5.31
N LYS A 143 26.05 4.13 5.72
CA LYS A 143 27.50 4.20 5.52
C LYS A 143 27.91 4.34 4.05
N TYR A 144 27.03 4.00 3.11
CA TYR A 144 27.29 4.02 1.68
C TYR A 144 27.18 5.41 1.04
N VAL A 145 26.42 6.31 1.66
CA VAL A 145 26.21 7.69 1.19
C VAL A 145 27.06 8.66 1.98
N GLY A 146 27.06 8.54 3.32
CA GLY A 146 27.81 9.44 4.18
C GLY A 146 27.60 9.18 5.66
N SER A 147 28.30 9.95 6.49
CA SER A 147 28.21 9.83 7.96
C SER A 147 27.06 10.60 8.58
N LYS A 148 26.47 11.57 7.86
CA LYS A 148 25.35 12.39 8.33
C LYS A 148 24.00 11.80 7.94
N PHE A 149 22.96 12.10 8.72
CA PHE A 149 21.58 11.89 8.31
C PHE A 149 21.21 12.84 7.18
N VAL A 150 20.67 12.31 6.10
CA VAL A 150 19.93 13.08 5.10
C VAL A 150 18.51 13.21 5.61
N ALA A 151 18.09 14.43 5.94
CA ALA A 151 16.84 14.69 6.62
C ALA A 151 15.93 15.63 5.84
N ILE A 152 14.63 15.48 6.06
CA ILE A 152 13.58 16.34 5.52
C ILE A 152 12.69 16.81 6.67
N GLU A 153 12.13 18.00 6.53
CA GLU A 153 11.03 18.48 7.36
C GLU A 153 9.72 18.31 6.59
N THR A 154 8.84 17.41 7.07
CA THR A 154 7.67 16.98 6.31
C THR A 154 6.69 18.12 6.02
N GLU A 155 6.60 19.13 6.90
CA GLU A 155 5.78 20.32 6.68
C GLU A 155 6.28 21.21 5.53
N LYS A 156 7.54 21.04 5.10
CA LYS A 156 8.16 21.79 4.00
C LYS A 156 8.27 20.97 2.70
N LEU A 157 7.66 19.78 2.64
CA LEU A 157 7.71 18.88 1.48
C LEU A 157 7.20 19.50 0.18
N ASN A 158 6.26 20.45 0.25
CA ASN A 158 5.75 21.17 -0.92
C ASN A 158 6.84 21.94 -1.70
N LYS A 159 8.03 22.14 -1.10
CA LYS A 159 9.20 22.73 -1.78
C LYS A 159 10.03 21.71 -2.57
N LEU A 160 9.78 20.42 -2.40
CA LEU A 160 10.58 19.32 -2.95
C LEU A 160 9.92 18.64 -4.16
N SER A 161 8.66 18.96 -4.51
CA SER A 161 8.01 18.43 -5.71
C SER A 161 6.77 19.22 -6.14
N GLU A 162 6.72 19.64 -7.40
CA GLU A 162 5.47 20.01 -8.09
C GLU A 162 4.76 18.77 -8.70
N ASP A 163 5.42 17.60 -8.78
CA ASP A 163 4.94 16.41 -9.52
C ASP A 163 4.46 15.21 -8.66
N LEU A 164 4.32 15.35 -7.33
CA LEU A 164 3.86 14.24 -6.46
C LEU A 164 2.33 14.14 -6.30
N ASP A 165 1.55 14.90 -7.07
CA ASP A 165 0.09 15.05 -6.87
C ASP A 165 -0.74 13.76 -7.07
N ASP A 166 -0.20 12.72 -7.71
CA ASP A 166 -0.93 11.48 -8.03
C ASP A 166 -0.53 10.24 -7.20
N VAL A 167 0.38 10.37 -6.24
CA VAL A 167 0.72 9.27 -5.32
C VAL A 167 -0.05 9.47 -4.03
N GLU A 168 -1.04 8.62 -3.75
CA GLU A 168 -1.56 8.49 -2.38
C GLU A 168 -0.39 8.05 -1.49
N SER A 169 0.26 9.02 -0.85
CA SER A 169 1.47 8.77 -0.07
C SER A 169 1.15 7.76 1.03
N TYR A 170 2.08 6.83 1.29
CA TYR A 170 2.00 5.94 2.45
C TYR A 170 1.72 6.72 3.75
N GLY A 171 2.20 7.96 3.85
CA GLY A 171 1.88 8.88 4.94
C GLY A 171 0.38 9.20 5.05
N GLU A 172 -0.31 9.37 3.92
CA GLU A 172 -1.77 9.52 3.90
C GLU A 172 -2.48 8.23 4.30
N MET A 173 -2.01 7.06 3.85
CA MET A 173 -2.60 5.77 4.24
C MET A 173 -2.48 5.51 5.75
N VAL A 174 -1.32 5.79 6.34
CA VAL A 174 -1.08 5.67 7.79
C VAL A 174 -1.94 6.67 8.58
N ASP A 175 -1.99 7.93 8.14
CA ASP A 175 -2.84 8.96 8.75
C ASP A 175 -4.34 8.58 8.66
N LYS A 176 -4.79 8.01 7.54
CA LYS A 176 -6.14 7.46 7.39
C LYS A 176 -6.42 6.34 8.41
N LEU A 177 -5.53 5.37 8.55
CA LEU A 177 -5.68 4.28 9.53
C LEU A 177 -5.78 4.82 10.97
N GLN A 178 -4.93 5.79 11.31
CA GLN A 178 -4.98 6.46 12.62
C GLN A 178 -6.29 7.23 12.83
N LYS A 179 -6.79 7.92 11.80
CA LYS A 179 -8.08 8.62 11.84
C LYS A 179 -9.26 7.66 11.95
N MET A 180 -9.23 6.50 11.30
CA MET A 180 -10.27 5.49 11.43
C MET A 180 -10.40 4.99 12.88
N GLY A 181 -9.26 4.80 13.57
CA GLY A 181 -9.25 4.44 14.98
C GLY A 181 -9.83 5.50 15.92
N LYS A 182 -10.01 6.74 15.46
CA LYS A 182 -10.55 7.86 16.26
C LYS A 182 -12.06 8.09 16.05
N VAL A 183 -12.65 7.51 15.01
CA VAL A 183 -14.11 7.53 14.86
C VAL A 183 -14.67 6.42 15.73
N GLU A 184 -14.97 6.78 16.96
CA GLU A 184 -15.69 5.91 17.90
C GLU A 184 -17.17 6.28 17.92
N LEU A 185 -17.99 5.27 18.22
CA LEU A 185 -19.39 5.50 18.58
C LEU A 185 -19.47 5.84 20.06
N THR A 186 -20.19 6.90 20.37
CA THR A 186 -20.60 7.22 21.74
C THR A 186 -21.56 6.15 22.27
N GLU A 187 -21.70 6.05 23.60
CA GLU A 187 -22.65 5.09 24.21
C GLU A 187 -24.11 5.36 23.77
N ASP A 188 -24.48 6.63 23.57
CA ASP A 188 -25.82 7.00 23.07
C ASP A 188 -26.03 6.56 21.63
N GLU A 189 -25.03 6.75 20.75
CA GLU A 189 -25.09 6.26 19.36
C GLU A 189 -25.15 4.73 19.30
N LYS A 190 -24.37 4.03 20.14
CA LYS A 190 -24.46 2.57 20.28
C LYS A 190 -25.87 2.14 20.69
N SER A 191 -26.47 2.82 21.68
CA SER A 191 -27.83 2.52 22.14
C SER A 191 -28.89 2.80 21.07
N HIS A 192 -28.78 3.92 20.35
CA HIS A 192 -29.71 4.28 19.26
C HIS A 192 -29.67 3.26 18.12
N ILE A 193 -28.47 2.92 17.64
CA ILE A 193 -28.30 1.94 16.55
C ILE A 193 -28.85 0.59 16.99
N LYS A 194 -28.52 0.17 18.20
CA LYS A 194 -29.07 -1.04 18.80
C LYS A 194 -30.60 -1.05 18.79
N ASP A 195 -31.26 -0.09 19.41
CA ASP A 195 -32.72 -0.12 19.58
C ASP A 195 -33.44 -0.02 18.24
N THR A 196 -32.90 0.78 17.32
CA THR A 196 -33.40 0.95 15.95
C THR A 196 -33.36 -0.37 15.17
N TYR A 197 -32.18 -0.99 15.04
CA TYR A 197 -31.99 -2.10 14.12
C TYR A 197 -32.29 -3.46 14.75
N ILE A 198 -32.08 -3.66 16.06
CA ILE A 198 -32.41 -4.92 16.72
C ILE A 198 -33.92 -5.17 16.69
N THR A 199 -34.73 -4.11 16.74
CA THR A 199 -36.20 -4.19 16.63
C THR A 199 -36.59 -4.73 15.27
N VAL A 200 -35.98 -4.23 14.19
CA VAL A 200 -36.22 -4.70 12.81
C VAL A 200 -35.87 -6.18 12.70
N ILE A 201 -34.66 -6.56 13.13
CA ILE A 201 -34.21 -7.95 13.08
C ILE A 201 -35.14 -8.85 13.91
N ASN A 202 -35.53 -8.42 15.10
CA ASN A 202 -36.40 -9.20 15.97
C ASN A 202 -37.80 -9.42 15.38
N GLN A 203 -38.34 -8.43 14.67
CA GLN A 203 -39.64 -8.50 14.01
C GLN A 203 -39.60 -9.34 12.72
N GLN A 204 -38.49 -9.28 11.96
CA GLN A 204 -38.38 -10.01 10.70
C GLN A 204 -37.96 -11.47 10.88
N LEU A 205 -37.25 -11.81 11.96
CA LEU A 205 -36.69 -13.15 12.16
C LEU A 205 -37.44 -13.95 13.23
N GLU A 206 -38.00 -15.07 12.81
CA GLU A 206 -38.63 -16.05 13.71
C GLU A 206 -37.59 -16.86 14.50
N LYS A 207 -38.02 -17.49 15.59
CA LYS A 207 -37.12 -18.21 16.52
C LYS A 207 -36.49 -19.45 15.90
N ASP A 208 -37.13 -20.08 14.94
CA ASP A 208 -36.67 -21.27 14.22
C ASP A 208 -35.45 -21.00 13.32
N LYS A 209 -35.19 -19.73 12.99
CA LYS A 209 -33.98 -19.30 12.25
C LYS A 209 -32.72 -19.35 13.11
N PHE A 210 -32.87 -19.54 14.42
CA PHE A 210 -31.77 -19.59 15.38
C PHE A 210 -31.60 -21.00 15.92
N SER A 211 -30.36 -21.45 16.03
CA SER A 211 -30.04 -22.78 16.55
C SER A 211 -28.79 -22.75 17.42
N LYS A 212 -28.77 -23.60 18.45
CA LYS A 212 -27.55 -23.91 19.18
C LYS A 212 -26.66 -24.86 18.38
N VAL A 213 -25.38 -24.50 18.26
CA VAL A 213 -24.34 -25.31 17.63
C VAL A 213 -23.22 -25.63 18.61
N LYS A 214 -22.41 -26.63 18.31
CA LYS A 214 -21.25 -27.02 19.12
C LYS A 214 -20.08 -27.31 18.20
N GLU A 215 -18.92 -26.77 18.53
CA GLU A 215 -17.67 -27.03 17.82
C GLU A 215 -16.60 -27.33 18.89
N SER A 216 -16.11 -28.56 18.94
CA SER A 216 -15.16 -29.02 19.96
C SER A 216 -15.65 -28.72 21.40
N ASP A 217 -14.93 -27.91 22.16
CA ASP A 217 -15.27 -27.46 23.53
C ASP A 217 -16.03 -26.13 23.57
N MET A 218 -16.29 -25.52 22.41
CA MET A 218 -17.05 -24.28 22.26
C MET A 218 -18.54 -24.58 22.10
N SER A 219 -19.39 -23.75 22.72
CA SER A 219 -20.82 -23.72 22.36
C SER A 219 -21.09 -22.47 21.55
N GLY A 220 -21.85 -22.60 20.47
CA GLY A 220 -22.21 -21.48 19.62
C GLY A 220 -23.71 -21.35 19.42
N TYR A 221 -24.08 -20.21 18.85
CA TYR A 221 -25.44 -19.89 18.47
C TYR A 221 -25.39 -19.37 17.03
N LYS A 222 -26.26 -19.91 16.19
CA LYS A 222 -26.24 -19.70 14.75
C LYS A 222 -27.56 -19.12 14.26
N LEU A 223 -27.48 -18.09 13.44
CA LEU A 223 -28.55 -17.59 12.59
C LEU A 223 -28.37 -18.19 11.19
N SER A 224 -29.40 -18.82 10.64
CA SER A 224 -29.42 -19.31 9.25
C SER A 224 -30.60 -18.70 8.48
N LEU A 225 -30.30 -18.05 7.36
CA LEU A 225 -31.28 -17.41 6.50
C LEU A 225 -31.27 -18.04 5.10
N THR A 226 -32.47 -18.30 4.57
CA THR A 226 -32.64 -18.56 3.13
C THR A 226 -32.45 -17.27 2.33
N GLY A 227 -32.25 -17.37 1.01
CA GLY A 227 -32.17 -16.20 0.14
C GLY A 227 -33.38 -15.26 0.28
N THR A 228 -34.59 -15.82 0.38
CA THR A 228 -35.81 -15.03 0.60
C THR A 228 -35.84 -14.35 1.97
N ASP A 229 -35.48 -15.07 3.05
CA ASP A 229 -35.41 -14.48 4.38
C ASP A 229 -34.40 -13.33 4.41
N LEU A 230 -33.22 -13.56 3.83
CA LEU A 230 -32.16 -12.56 3.70
C LEU A 230 -32.67 -11.34 2.95
N GLN A 231 -33.29 -11.51 1.77
CA GLN A 231 -33.78 -10.41 0.93
C GLN A 231 -34.71 -9.48 1.71
N ASN A 232 -35.67 -10.07 2.42
CA ASN A 232 -36.66 -9.33 3.20
C ASN A 232 -36.01 -8.55 4.34
N VAL A 233 -35.08 -9.18 5.07
CA VAL A 233 -34.33 -8.53 6.15
C VAL A 233 -33.49 -7.38 5.61
N LEU A 234 -32.75 -7.58 4.50
CA LEU A 234 -31.89 -6.53 3.93
C LEU A 234 -32.70 -5.31 3.49
N VAL A 235 -33.81 -5.54 2.80
CA VAL A 235 -34.72 -4.45 2.39
C VAL A 235 -35.21 -3.68 3.61
N LYS A 236 -35.61 -4.35 4.70
CA LYS A 236 -36.10 -3.68 5.91
C LYS A 236 -35.02 -2.91 6.65
N LEU A 237 -33.80 -3.44 6.74
CA LEU A 237 -32.66 -2.74 7.33
C LEU A 237 -32.30 -1.48 6.53
N LEU A 238 -32.30 -1.56 5.20
CA LEU A 238 -32.05 -0.41 4.33
C LEU A 238 -33.18 0.62 4.38
N GLU A 239 -34.44 0.20 4.40
CA GLU A 239 -35.59 1.10 4.61
C GLU A 239 -35.48 1.83 5.96
N THR A 240 -34.98 1.15 6.99
CA THR A 240 -34.73 1.76 8.31
C THR A 240 -33.58 2.74 8.25
N LEU A 241 -32.43 2.36 7.67
CA LEU A 241 -31.27 3.22 7.48
C LEU A 241 -31.59 4.48 6.68
N LYS A 242 -32.42 4.38 5.64
CA LYS A 242 -32.86 5.53 4.85
C LYS A 242 -33.50 6.63 5.70
N ASN A 243 -34.18 6.25 6.78
CA ASN A 243 -34.90 7.15 7.67
C ASN A 243 -34.12 7.47 8.96
N ASP A 244 -32.92 6.92 9.13
CA ASP A 244 -32.07 7.10 10.30
C ASP A 244 -30.88 8.00 9.97
N GLN A 245 -31.10 9.31 10.06
CA GLN A 245 -30.07 10.30 9.72
C GLN A 245 -28.84 10.19 10.64
N THR A 246 -29.02 9.86 11.92
CA THR A 246 -27.93 9.70 12.88
C THR A 246 -26.95 8.62 12.43
N THR A 247 -27.48 7.43 12.10
CA THR A 247 -26.64 6.32 11.63
C THR A 247 -26.01 6.60 10.27
N VAL A 248 -26.76 7.22 9.34
CA VAL A 248 -26.23 7.61 8.03
C VAL A 248 -25.10 8.63 8.14
N ASP A 249 -25.23 9.63 9.01
CA ASP A 249 -24.20 10.65 9.21
C ASP A 249 -22.93 10.04 9.79
N LYS A 250 -23.06 9.09 10.72
CA LYS A 250 -21.92 8.38 11.29
C LYS A 250 -21.20 7.49 10.28
N LEU A 251 -21.94 6.72 9.47
CA LEU A 251 -21.35 5.95 8.37
C LEU A 251 -20.61 6.86 7.37
N ASN A 252 -21.16 8.04 7.09
CA ASN A 252 -20.52 9.02 6.21
C ASN A 252 -19.27 9.65 6.83
N GLU A 253 -19.18 9.75 8.17
CA GLU A 253 -17.95 10.15 8.86
C GLU A 253 -16.81 9.14 8.59
N TYR A 254 -17.09 7.84 8.72
CA TYR A 254 -16.13 6.79 8.37
C TYR A 254 -15.72 6.83 6.89
N LEU A 255 -16.69 7.01 5.98
CA LEU A 255 -16.40 7.05 4.53
C LEU A 255 -15.56 8.27 4.12
N LYS A 256 -15.75 9.43 4.77
CA LYS A 256 -14.93 10.63 4.53
C LYS A 256 -13.44 10.38 4.81
N ILE A 257 -13.10 9.56 5.80
CA ILE A 257 -11.71 9.23 6.11
C ILE A 257 -11.05 8.46 4.96
N GLN A 258 -11.81 7.66 4.21
CA GLN A 258 -11.26 6.93 3.07
C GLN A 258 -10.97 7.81 1.84
N LYS A 259 -11.13 9.14 1.90
CA LYS A 259 -11.12 10.07 0.75
C LYS A 259 -12.09 9.65 -0.37
N ASN A 260 -13.10 8.85 -0.05
CA ASN A 260 -14.14 8.53 -1.03
C ASN A 260 -15.12 9.71 -1.07
N SER A 261 -15.29 10.34 -2.24
CA SER A 261 -16.35 11.34 -2.46
C SER A 261 -17.75 10.71 -2.37
N ALA A 262 -17.83 9.37 -2.31
CA ALA A 262 -19.04 8.62 -2.06
C ALA A 262 -19.59 8.90 -0.66
N LYS A 263 -20.69 9.66 -0.62
CA LYS A 263 -21.55 9.81 0.55
C LYS A 263 -22.77 8.91 0.39
N ILE A 264 -23.11 8.12 1.41
CA ILE A 264 -24.40 7.42 1.52
C ILE A 264 -25.51 8.46 1.54
N THR A 265 -26.36 8.40 0.52
CA THR A 265 -27.59 9.23 0.40
C THR A 265 -28.83 8.36 0.33
N ALA A 266 -30.00 8.93 0.63
CA ALA A 266 -31.27 8.24 0.50
C ALA A 266 -31.50 7.64 -0.90
N SER A 267 -31.04 8.32 -1.96
CA SER A 267 -31.13 7.81 -3.34
C SER A 267 -30.26 6.56 -3.57
N GLN A 268 -29.06 6.52 -3.00
CA GLN A 268 -28.20 5.34 -3.10
C GLN A 268 -28.77 4.16 -2.31
N ILE A 269 -29.43 4.42 -1.18
CA ILE A 269 -30.15 3.40 -0.43
C ILE A 269 -31.34 2.88 -1.23
N ASP A 270 -32.09 3.74 -1.92
CA ASP A 270 -33.18 3.32 -2.82
C ASP A 270 -32.67 2.47 -3.98
N ASP A 271 -31.55 2.86 -4.60
CA ASP A 271 -30.91 2.08 -5.66
C ASP A 271 -30.43 0.72 -5.17
N ALA A 272 -29.94 0.64 -3.93
CA ALA A 272 -29.55 -0.61 -3.28
C ALA A 272 -30.78 -1.51 -3.03
N ILE A 273 -31.86 -0.95 -2.47
CA ILE A 273 -33.13 -1.68 -2.25
C ILE A 273 -33.67 -2.23 -3.57
N LYS A 274 -33.69 -1.40 -4.62
CA LYS A 274 -34.13 -1.82 -5.95
C LYS A 274 -33.26 -2.92 -6.51
N SER A 275 -31.93 -2.80 -6.39
CA SER A 275 -31.00 -3.81 -6.87
C SER A 275 -31.20 -5.17 -6.18
N ILE A 276 -31.51 -5.17 -4.88
CA ILE A 276 -31.83 -6.41 -4.14
C ILE A 276 -33.16 -7.01 -4.61
N LYS A 277 -34.20 -6.18 -4.78
CA LYS A 277 -35.54 -6.64 -5.20
C LYS A 277 -35.55 -7.18 -6.64
N ASP A 278 -34.73 -6.59 -7.51
CA ASP A 278 -34.62 -6.95 -8.92
C ASP A 278 -33.62 -8.11 -9.18
N ASP A 279 -32.91 -8.59 -8.13
CA ASP A 279 -31.96 -9.71 -8.24
C ASP A 279 -32.72 -11.05 -8.25
N THR A 280 -32.83 -11.65 -9.44
CA THR A 280 -33.55 -12.92 -9.65
C THR A 280 -32.85 -14.11 -9.04
N ASP A 281 -31.54 -14.02 -8.81
CA ASP A 281 -30.71 -15.14 -8.33
C ASP A 281 -30.54 -15.04 -6.80
N PHE A 282 -31.19 -14.07 -6.16
CA PHE A 282 -31.09 -13.84 -4.73
C PHE A 282 -31.65 -15.00 -3.90
N SER A 283 -32.62 -15.75 -4.44
CA SER A 283 -33.18 -16.94 -3.78
C SER A 283 -32.15 -18.04 -3.55
N ASP A 284 -31.11 -18.10 -4.39
CA ASP A 284 -30.08 -19.12 -4.35
C ASP A 284 -28.94 -18.75 -3.38
N LYS A 285 -29.02 -17.55 -2.78
CA LYS A 285 -28.08 -17.09 -1.77
C LYS A 285 -28.35 -17.76 -0.43
N ASN A 286 -27.29 -18.13 0.27
CA ASN A 286 -27.34 -18.52 1.67
C ASN A 286 -26.57 -17.53 2.54
N PHE A 287 -26.99 -17.44 3.79
CA PHE A 287 -26.33 -16.61 4.78
C PHE A 287 -26.45 -17.24 6.16
N GLU A 288 -25.31 -17.54 6.76
CA GLU A 288 -25.24 -18.01 8.14
C GLU A 288 -24.28 -17.14 8.94
N ILE A 289 -24.64 -16.85 10.19
CA ILE A 289 -23.73 -16.26 11.17
C ILE A 289 -23.72 -17.17 12.39
N ALA A 290 -22.55 -17.62 12.82
CA ALA A 290 -22.35 -18.35 14.06
C ALA A 290 -21.39 -17.59 14.98
N VAL A 291 -21.82 -17.34 16.22
CA VAL A 291 -20.97 -16.81 17.29
C VAL A 291 -20.76 -17.90 18.33
N TYR A 292 -19.50 -18.13 18.69
CA TYR A 292 -19.09 -19.16 19.65
C TYR A 292 -18.48 -18.55 20.89
N GLN A 293 -18.73 -19.23 22.00
CA GLN A 293 -18.16 -18.90 23.30
C GLN A 293 -17.46 -20.10 23.93
N LYS A 294 -16.46 -19.78 24.75
CA LYS A 294 -15.79 -20.69 25.67
C LYS A 294 -15.74 -20.01 27.04
N ASN A 295 -16.15 -20.71 28.09
CA ASN A 295 -16.22 -20.16 29.45
C ASN A 295 -17.04 -18.86 29.60
N ARG A 296 -18.01 -18.63 28.71
CA ARG A 296 -18.88 -17.44 28.56
C ARG A 296 -18.25 -16.24 27.87
N ASP A 297 -17.02 -16.36 27.38
CA ASP A 297 -16.34 -15.33 26.60
C ASP A 297 -16.41 -15.68 25.12
N VAL A 298 -16.56 -14.67 24.26
CA VAL A 298 -16.60 -14.84 22.81
C VAL A 298 -15.22 -15.22 22.32
N CYS A 299 -15.15 -16.31 21.56
CA CYS A 299 -13.89 -16.81 21.03
C CYS A 299 -13.90 -17.00 19.52
N LYS A 300 -15.07 -17.06 18.86
CA LYS A 300 -15.12 -17.22 17.40
C LYS A 300 -16.39 -16.62 16.79
N LEU A 301 -16.25 -15.98 15.64
CA LEU A 301 -17.34 -15.53 14.77
C LEU A 301 -17.12 -16.14 13.39
N VAL A 302 -18.14 -16.73 12.80
CA VAL A 302 -18.11 -17.25 11.44
C VAL A 302 -19.30 -16.67 10.68
N ILE A 303 -19.04 -16.03 9.55
CA ILE A 303 -20.06 -15.56 8.60
C ILE A 303 -19.87 -16.35 7.32
N GLU A 304 -20.85 -17.17 6.98
CA GLU A 304 -20.85 -17.99 5.79
C GLU A 304 -21.87 -17.45 4.80
N THR A 305 -21.42 -17.26 3.56
CA THR A 305 -22.25 -16.82 2.44
C THR A 305 -22.08 -17.79 1.27
N THR A 306 -22.84 -17.58 0.19
CA THR A 306 -22.63 -18.34 -1.05
C THR A 306 -21.23 -18.09 -1.63
N GLU A 307 -20.71 -16.86 -1.49
CA GLU A 307 -19.44 -16.43 -2.08
C GLU A 307 -18.22 -16.88 -1.30
N GLY A 308 -18.36 -17.06 0.01
CA GLY A 308 -17.23 -17.32 0.88
C GLY A 308 -17.56 -17.29 2.36
N THR A 309 -16.52 -17.55 3.15
CA THR A 309 -16.57 -17.60 4.61
C THR A 309 -15.62 -16.57 5.19
N ILE A 310 -16.11 -15.72 6.09
CA ILE A 310 -15.31 -14.87 6.96
C ILE A 310 -15.28 -15.52 8.34
N ALA A 311 -14.10 -15.62 8.96
CA ALA A 311 -13.95 -16.09 10.32
C ALA A 311 -13.07 -15.13 11.13
N ILE A 312 -13.44 -14.92 12.39
CA ILE A 312 -12.62 -14.26 13.40
C ILE A 312 -12.50 -15.22 14.57
N GLU A 313 -11.30 -15.52 15.01
CA GLU A 313 -11.05 -16.43 16.13
C GLU A 313 -10.06 -15.81 17.12
N LYS A 314 -10.38 -15.87 18.41
CA LYS A 314 -9.52 -15.50 19.52
C LYS A 314 -9.17 -16.76 20.30
N LYS A 315 -7.88 -16.98 20.49
CA LYS A 315 -7.32 -18.08 21.28
C LYS A 315 -6.43 -17.51 22.37
N ILE A 316 -6.68 -17.91 23.61
CA ILE A 316 -5.82 -17.61 24.76
C ILE A 316 -5.21 -18.92 25.23
N GLU A 317 -3.88 -19.01 25.22
CA GLU A 317 -3.11 -20.16 25.72
C GLU A 317 -1.98 -19.66 26.62
N GLY A 318 -2.11 -19.87 27.93
CA GLY A 318 -1.15 -19.33 28.90
C GLY A 318 -1.09 -17.80 28.85
N ASN A 319 0.10 -17.24 28.66
CA ASN A 319 0.37 -15.82 28.53
C ASN A 319 0.27 -15.30 27.07
N GLN A 320 -0.21 -16.13 26.15
CA GLN A 320 -0.29 -15.82 24.73
C GLN A 320 -1.73 -15.60 24.31
N GLN A 321 -1.96 -14.51 23.57
CA GLN A 321 -3.24 -14.16 22.97
C GLN A 321 -3.09 -14.05 21.46
N ASN A 322 -3.83 -14.89 20.75
CA ASN A 322 -3.84 -14.93 19.29
C ASN A 322 -5.21 -14.55 18.75
N ILE A 323 -5.24 -13.66 17.76
CA ILE A 323 -6.44 -13.26 17.03
C ILE A 323 -6.19 -13.55 15.55
N VAL A 324 -7.07 -14.32 14.93
CA VAL A 324 -7.01 -14.67 13.51
C VAL A 324 -8.25 -14.13 12.83
N VAL A 325 -8.06 -13.44 11.71
CA VAL A 325 -9.13 -13.00 10.81
C VAL A 325 -8.86 -13.63 9.45
N SER A 326 -9.81 -14.38 8.91
CA SER A 326 -9.65 -15.04 7.62
C SER A 326 -10.86 -14.87 6.72
N TYR A 327 -10.60 -14.81 5.43
CA TYR A 327 -11.59 -14.91 4.37
C TYR A 327 -11.22 -16.02 3.40
N GLU A 328 -12.17 -16.88 3.06
CA GLU A 328 -12.01 -17.98 2.11
C GLU A 328 -13.14 -17.92 1.08
N MET A 329 -12.79 -17.82 -0.21
CA MET A 329 -13.75 -17.87 -1.31
C MET A 329 -14.20 -19.31 -1.58
N LYS A 330 -15.49 -19.50 -1.84
CA LYS A 330 -16.07 -20.83 -2.12
C LYS A 330 -15.99 -21.28 -3.58
N GLU A 331 -15.88 -20.36 -4.54
CA GLU A 331 -15.71 -20.72 -5.96
C GLU A 331 -14.39 -21.45 -6.24
N ASP A 332 -14.30 -22.13 -7.39
CA ASP A 332 -13.34 -23.16 -7.83
C ASP A 332 -11.83 -22.87 -7.66
N LYS A 333 -11.45 -21.69 -7.18
CA LYS A 333 -10.06 -21.26 -7.04
C LYS A 333 -9.60 -20.95 -5.60
N LYS A 334 -10.47 -21.14 -4.60
CA LYS A 334 -10.18 -21.08 -3.14
C LYS A 334 -9.16 -20.02 -2.72
N SER A 335 -9.31 -18.79 -3.21
CA SER A 335 -8.50 -17.68 -2.70
C SER A 335 -8.73 -17.55 -1.20
N LYS A 336 -7.64 -17.52 -0.44
CA LYS A 336 -7.69 -17.40 1.01
C LYS A 336 -6.81 -16.25 1.45
N ILE A 337 -7.35 -15.40 2.31
CA ILE A 337 -6.58 -14.36 2.99
C ILE A 337 -6.73 -14.62 4.48
N SER A 338 -5.63 -14.62 5.23
CA SER A 338 -5.63 -14.80 6.68
C SER A 338 -4.65 -13.83 7.30
N PHE A 339 -5.11 -13.03 8.23
CA PHE A 339 -4.29 -12.21 9.11
C PHE A 339 -4.30 -12.81 10.50
N SER A 340 -3.14 -12.95 11.13
CA SER A 340 -3.02 -13.31 12.53
C SER A 340 -2.21 -12.26 13.29
N ALA A 341 -2.64 -11.97 14.51
CA ALA A 341 -1.94 -11.16 15.48
C ALA A 341 -1.74 -11.98 16.74
N ASN A 342 -0.52 -12.02 17.25
CA ASN A 342 -0.14 -12.80 18.41
C ASN A 342 0.62 -11.90 19.38
N PHE A 343 0.19 -11.94 20.64
CA PHE A 343 0.76 -11.15 21.72
C PHE A 343 1.14 -12.07 22.87
N GLU A 344 2.37 -11.95 23.35
CA GLU A 344 2.84 -12.65 24.55
C GLU A 344 3.12 -11.67 25.69
N ASN A 345 2.90 -12.12 26.93
CA ASN A 345 3.19 -11.40 28.18
C ASN A 345 2.34 -10.16 28.46
N LEU A 346 1.13 -10.06 27.88
CA LEU A 346 0.20 -8.94 28.10
C LEU A 346 -0.08 -8.66 29.59
N GLU A 347 -0.06 -9.67 30.46
CA GLU A 347 -0.25 -9.50 31.92
C GLU A 347 0.80 -8.59 32.57
N SER A 348 2.04 -8.59 32.05
CA SER A 348 3.14 -7.79 32.61
C SER A 348 3.13 -6.34 32.11
N LEU A 349 2.58 -6.11 30.91
CA LEU A 349 2.67 -4.86 30.15
C LEU A 349 4.09 -4.27 30.08
N GLN A 350 5.14 -5.09 30.18
CA GLN A 350 6.53 -4.62 30.25
C GLN A 350 7.38 -5.11 29.08
N ASN A 351 7.41 -6.42 28.86
CA ASN A 351 8.15 -7.06 27.77
C ASN A 351 7.16 -7.82 26.90
N ILE A 352 6.62 -7.17 25.87
CA ILE A 352 5.57 -7.72 25.02
C ILE A 352 6.18 -8.20 23.71
N LYS A 353 5.83 -9.41 23.29
CA LYS A 353 6.16 -9.88 21.93
C LYS A 353 4.95 -9.71 21.05
N GLU A 354 5.13 -9.04 19.92
CA GLU A 354 4.14 -8.91 18.86
C GLU A 354 4.57 -9.79 17.69
N ASN A 355 3.69 -10.65 17.20
CA ASN A 355 3.90 -11.34 15.94
C ASN A 355 2.66 -11.18 15.07
N TYR A 356 2.84 -10.66 13.86
CA TYR A 356 1.80 -10.54 12.86
C TYR A 356 2.14 -11.40 11.64
N GLU A 357 1.14 -12.06 11.10
CA GLU A 357 1.28 -12.86 9.88
C GLU A 357 0.12 -12.57 8.93
N LEU A 358 0.43 -12.25 7.67
CA LEU A 358 -0.54 -12.16 6.59
C LEU A 358 -0.25 -13.25 5.57
N ILE A 359 -1.20 -14.16 5.38
CA ILE A 359 -1.16 -15.23 4.39
C ILE A 359 -2.15 -14.89 3.28
N MET A 360 -1.70 -14.91 2.04
CA MET A 360 -2.52 -14.80 0.84
C MET A 360 -2.26 -16.00 -0.05
N SER A 361 -3.29 -16.78 -0.32
CA SER A 361 -3.28 -17.84 -1.32
C SER A 361 -4.03 -17.32 -2.55
N LEU A 362 -3.32 -17.15 -3.65
CA LEU A 362 -3.85 -16.63 -4.90
C LEU A 362 -3.76 -17.73 -5.97
N PRO A 363 -4.83 -17.96 -6.74
CA PRO A 363 -4.76 -18.82 -7.91
C PRO A 363 -3.97 -18.13 -9.02
N GLU A 364 -2.97 -18.80 -9.57
CA GLU A 364 -2.23 -18.33 -10.73
C GLU A 364 -3.12 -18.43 -11.98
N VAL A 365 -3.23 -17.34 -12.73
CA VAL A 365 -3.90 -17.37 -14.03
C VAL A 365 -2.83 -17.60 -15.08
N ALA A 366 -2.56 -18.87 -15.40
CA ALA A 366 -1.75 -19.21 -16.56
C ALA A 366 -2.50 -18.73 -17.82
N GLU A 367 -1.98 -17.70 -18.51
CA GLU A 367 -2.61 -17.13 -19.70
C GLU A 367 -2.64 -18.08 -20.92
N SER A 368 -2.06 -19.28 -20.86
CA SER A 368 -1.82 -20.08 -22.08
C SER A 368 -1.58 -21.58 -21.88
N SER A 369 -2.35 -22.32 -21.08
CA SER A 369 -2.24 -23.78 -21.11
C SER A 369 -3.57 -24.51 -21.00
N THR A 370 -3.78 -25.42 -21.95
CA THR A 370 -4.89 -26.38 -22.03
C THR A 370 -4.80 -27.50 -20.97
N THR A 371 -4.18 -27.22 -19.82
CA THR A 371 -4.01 -28.16 -18.70
C THR A 371 -4.72 -27.61 -17.47
N THR A 372 -5.49 -28.47 -16.79
CA THR A 372 -6.37 -28.15 -15.67
C THR A 372 -5.65 -27.90 -14.33
N ASP A 373 -4.33 -27.81 -14.31
CA ASP A 373 -3.57 -27.54 -13.10
C ASP A 373 -3.42 -26.03 -12.93
N VAL A 374 -4.15 -25.49 -11.96
CA VAL A 374 -4.04 -24.10 -11.52
C VAL A 374 -2.90 -24.05 -10.53
N ASP A 375 -1.77 -23.45 -10.90
CA ASP A 375 -0.69 -23.20 -9.96
C ASP A 375 -1.19 -22.29 -8.83
N SER A 376 -0.79 -22.60 -7.59
CA SER A 376 -1.17 -21.81 -6.43
C SER A 376 0.07 -21.12 -5.85
N GLU A 377 0.02 -19.80 -5.78
CA GLU A 377 1.02 -19.02 -5.07
C GLU A 377 0.50 -18.70 -3.67
N VAL A 378 1.30 -18.99 -2.66
CA VAL A 378 1.04 -18.58 -1.29
C VAL A 378 2.11 -17.60 -0.85
N VAL A 379 1.69 -16.39 -0.52
CA VAL A 379 2.55 -15.33 0.01
C VAL A 379 2.28 -15.18 1.50
N VAL A 380 3.34 -15.26 2.29
CA VAL A 380 3.32 -15.14 3.76
C VAL A 380 4.21 -13.99 4.19
N TYR A 381 3.61 -12.91 4.67
CA TYR A 381 4.30 -11.80 5.32
C TYR A 381 4.35 -12.06 6.81
N LYS A 382 5.52 -11.90 7.41
CA LYS A 382 5.73 -12.04 8.86
C LYS A 382 6.38 -10.80 9.40
N PHE A 383 5.85 -10.30 10.51
CA PHE A 383 6.47 -9.25 11.32
C PHE A 383 6.55 -9.74 12.76
N SER A 384 7.73 -9.65 13.37
CA SER A 384 7.94 -9.88 14.79
C SER A 384 8.53 -8.62 15.43
N ASN A 385 8.17 -8.38 16.69
CA ASN A 385 8.66 -7.24 17.44
C ASN A 385 8.62 -7.49 18.95
N ASP A 386 9.78 -7.41 19.58
CA ASP A 386 9.94 -7.49 21.03
C ASP A 386 9.97 -6.06 21.60
N VAL A 387 8.89 -5.65 22.26
CA VAL A 387 8.69 -4.32 22.85
C VAL A 387 9.03 -4.34 24.33
N ASN A 388 9.99 -3.50 24.74
CA ASN A 388 10.39 -3.32 26.14
C ASN A 388 10.23 -1.86 26.57
N PHE A 389 9.25 -1.59 27.43
CA PHE A 389 8.96 -0.23 27.91
C PHE A 389 10.08 0.35 28.77
N THR A 390 10.35 1.64 28.61
CA THR A 390 11.39 2.35 29.36
C THR A 390 10.84 3.63 29.98
N ASP A 391 11.54 4.16 30.98
CA ASP A 391 11.18 5.43 31.63
C ASP A 391 11.47 6.66 30.74
N SER A 392 12.36 6.51 29.75
CA SER A 392 12.79 7.61 28.87
C SER A 392 13.37 7.09 27.55
N ALA A 393 13.20 7.85 26.46
CA ALA A 393 13.94 7.70 25.21
C ALA A 393 15.08 8.72 25.12
N THR A 394 16.24 8.30 24.62
CA THR A 394 17.43 9.13 24.42
C THR A 394 17.70 9.30 22.92
N VAL A 395 16.76 9.92 22.21
CA VAL A 395 16.94 10.23 20.79
C VAL A 395 17.57 11.61 20.65
N GLU A 396 18.80 11.66 20.13
CA GLU A 396 19.52 12.91 19.86
C GLU A 396 18.86 13.71 18.74
N ASP A 397 18.63 15.00 18.97
CA ASP A 397 18.03 15.89 17.97
C ASP A 397 18.92 16.07 16.72
N PHE A 398 18.31 16.51 15.61
CA PHE A 398 19.07 16.88 14.40
C PHE A 398 19.87 18.16 14.63
N SER A 399 21.11 18.16 14.14
CA SER A 399 22.03 19.30 14.20
C SER A 399 22.82 19.42 12.90
N SER A 400 23.50 20.55 12.69
CA SER A 400 24.43 20.74 11.57
C SER A 400 25.59 19.74 11.57
N ASP A 401 25.91 19.18 12.73
CA ASP A 401 27.03 18.25 12.90
C ASP A 401 26.62 16.83 12.47
N ASN A 402 25.39 16.42 12.78
CA ASN A 402 24.91 15.07 12.54
C ASN A 402 23.98 14.92 11.32
N SER A 403 23.53 16.02 10.70
CA SER A 403 22.54 15.97 9.62
C SER A 403 22.73 17.01 8.51
N LEU A 404 22.14 16.71 7.35
CA LEU A 404 21.92 17.56 6.20
C LEU A 404 20.41 17.69 6.00
N MET A 405 19.85 18.87 6.29
CA MET A 405 18.41 19.12 6.16
C MET A 405 18.08 19.59 4.74
N LEU A 406 17.61 18.68 3.88
CA LEU A 406 17.36 18.97 2.46
C LEU A 406 16.36 20.11 2.24
N THR A 407 15.36 20.22 3.12
CA THR A 407 14.32 21.27 3.03
C THR A 407 14.81 22.69 3.33
N ASP A 408 16.10 22.84 3.70
CA ASP A 408 16.76 24.13 3.89
C ASP A 408 17.61 24.56 2.67
N TYR A 409 17.69 23.72 1.62
CA TYR A 409 18.42 24.00 0.38
C TYR A 409 17.46 24.28 -0.78
N ASP A 410 17.98 24.91 -1.84
CA ASP A 410 17.24 25.16 -3.08
C ASP A 410 17.04 23.86 -3.89
N SER A 411 15.97 23.80 -4.69
CA SER A 411 15.54 22.60 -5.44
C SER A 411 16.65 21.99 -6.29
N ASP A 412 17.42 22.82 -6.99
CA ASP A 412 18.50 22.36 -7.88
C ASP A 412 19.63 21.68 -7.09
N GLN A 413 19.94 22.20 -5.90
CA GLN A 413 20.96 21.61 -5.04
C GLN A 413 20.49 20.27 -4.47
N VAL A 414 19.22 20.20 -4.08
CA VAL A 414 18.61 18.97 -3.58
C VAL A 414 18.56 17.93 -4.69
N SER A 415 18.12 18.29 -5.89
CA SER A 415 18.04 17.40 -7.06
C SER A 415 19.41 16.80 -7.40
N ASN A 416 20.44 17.65 -7.54
CA ASN A 416 21.80 17.20 -7.82
C ASN A 416 22.34 16.26 -6.73
N PHE A 417 22.07 16.56 -5.46
CA PHE A 417 22.46 15.69 -4.36
C PHE A 417 21.74 14.34 -4.42
N LEU A 418 20.42 14.33 -4.63
CA LEU A 418 19.63 13.10 -4.71
C LEU A 418 20.05 12.23 -5.90
N ASN A 419 20.38 12.82 -7.05
CA ASN A 419 20.91 12.07 -8.21
C ASN A 419 22.21 11.35 -7.85
N ALA A 420 23.16 12.04 -7.20
CA ALA A 420 24.41 11.42 -6.74
C ALA A 420 24.16 10.31 -5.68
N VAL A 421 23.15 10.48 -4.82
CA VAL A 421 22.73 9.42 -3.90
C VAL A 421 22.18 8.22 -4.66
N VAL A 422 21.31 8.42 -5.66
CA VAL A 422 20.73 7.34 -6.47
C VAL A 422 21.80 6.56 -7.23
N GLU A 423 22.75 7.25 -7.86
CA GLU A 423 23.90 6.62 -8.53
C GLU A 423 24.67 5.75 -7.53
N ARG A 424 25.00 6.32 -6.37
CA ARG A 424 25.76 5.61 -5.34
C ARG A 424 25.03 4.38 -4.80
N ILE A 425 23.72 4.48 -4.57
CA ILE A 425 22.90 3.35 -4.12
C ILE A 425 22.81 2.28 -5.21
N SER A 426 22.71 2.67 -6.49
CA SER A 426 22.69 1.74 -7.62
C SER A 426 23.98 0.95 -7.75
N GLU A 427 25.15 1.60 -7.62
CA GLU A 427 26.45 0.92 -7.60
C GLU A 427 26.54 -0.10 -6.45
N VAL A 428 26.07 0.27 -5.25
CA VAL A 428 26.09 -0.61 -4.09
C VAL A 428 25.15 -1.79 -4.28
N ASN A 429 23.98 -1.56 -4.88
CA ASN A 429 23.05 -2.62 -5.25
C ASN A 429 23.72 -3.62 -6.21
N GLU A 430 24.33 -3.15 -7.30
CA GLU A 430 25.02 -4.01 -8.27
C GLU A 430 26.13 -4.83 -7.59
N GLN A 431 26.93 -4.21 -6.72
CA GLN A 431 27.99 -4.91 -5.97
C GLN A 431 27.44 -5.96 -4.99
N GLN A 432 26.33 -5.67 -4.32
CA GLN A 432 25.72 -6.59 -3.36
C GLN A 432 25.01 -7.74 -4.08
N MET A 433 24.29 -7.47 -5.17
CA MET A 433 23.65 -8.50 -5.99
C MET A 433 24.70 -9.40 -6.65
N GLY A 434 25.79 -8.83 -7.16
CA GLY A 434 26.91 -9.61 -7.71
C GLY A 434 27.57 -10.55 -6.68
N GLN A 435 27.63 -10.17 -5.40
CA GLN A 435 28.10 -11.07 -4.33
C GLN A 435 27.18 -12.26 -4.07
N LEU A 436 25.90 -12.12 -4.43
CA LEU A 436 24.89 -13.18 -4.34
C LEU A 436 24.79 -13.99 -5.63
N GLY A 437 25.53 -13.61 -6.68
CA GLY A 437 25.43 -14.21 -8.02
C GLY A 437 24.17 -13.80 -8.77
N LEU A 438 23.64 -12.62 -8.47
CA LEU A 438 22.41 -12.05 -9.02
C LEU A 438 22.70 -10.81 -9.87
N GLU A 439 21.83 -10.53 -10.83
CA GLU A 439 21.79 -9.26 -11.55
C GLU A 439 21.16 -8.15 -10.67
N ALA A 440 21.49 -6.89 -10.94
CA ALA A 440 20.98 -5.76 -10.17
C ALA A 440 19.42 -5.68 -10.14
N SER A 441 18.77 -6.15 -11.20
CA SER A 441 17.31 -6.21 -11.34
C SER A 441 16.66 -7.35 -10.56
N GLU A 442 17.44 -8.33 -10.11
CA GLU A 442 16.98 -9.48 -9.31
C GLU A 442 16.99 -9.19 -7.80
N ASN A 443 17.15 -7.91 -7.41
CA ASN A 443 17.09 -7.49 -6.02
C ASN A 443 15.76 -7.92 -5.38
N PRO A 444 15.80 -8.71 -4.27
CA PRO A 444 14.59 -9.27 -3.68
C PRO A 444 13.59 -8.22 -3.19
N ILE A 445 14.04 -7.01 -2.84
CA ILE A 445 13.17 -5.90 -2.40
C ILE A 445 12.10 -5.60 -3.46
N VAL A 446 12.45 -5.71 -4.74
CA VAL A 446 11.53 -5.44 -5.86
C VAL A 446 10.34 -6.41 -5.86
N ASN A 447 10.57 -7.65 -5.40
CA ASN A 447 9.59 -8.73 -5.48
C ASN A 447 8.94 -9.04 -4.13
N MET A 448 9.27 -8.31 -3.06
CA MET A 448 8.71 -8.54 -1.72
C MET A 448 7.21 -8.21 -1.62
N ILE A 449 6.75 -7.18 -2.34
CA ILE A 449 5.34 -6.80 -2.36
C ILE A 449 4.90 -6.74 -3.83
N PRO A 450 3.91 -7.54 -4.27
CA PRO A 450 3.49 -7.60 -5.67
C PRO A 450 3.15 -6.23 -6.28
N SER A 451 2.59 -5.30 -5.48
CA SER A 451 2.33 -3.92 -5.91
C SER A 451 3.59 -3.05 -5.96
N ILE A 452 4.59 -3.28 -5.10
CA ILE A 452 5.89 -2.61 -5.17
C ILE A 452 6.67 -3.10 -6.40
N GLY A 453 6.56 -4.36 -6.81
CA GLY A 453 7.15 -4.83 -8.07
C GLY A 453 6.56 -4.15 -9.30
N LEU A 454 5.25 -3.85 -9.30
CA LEU A 454 4.60 -3.03 -10.32
C LEU A 454 5.02 -1.55 -10.23
N TYR A 455 5.17 -1.01 -9.02
CA TYR A 455 5.55 0.39 -8.80
C TYR A 455 7.03 0.64 -9.10
N LEU A 456 7.93 -0.25 -8.67
CA LEU A 456 9.36 -0.25 -9.00
C LEU A 456 9.62 -0.72 -10.43
N GLY A 457 8.76 -1.56 -11.01
CA GLY A 457 8.71 -1.80 -12.46
C GLY A 457 8.38 -0.52 -13.23
N ASN A 458 7.47 0.30 -12.70
CA ASN A 458 7.22 1.66 -13.17
C ASN A 458 8.33 2.64 -12.74
N MET A 459 9.15 2.36 -11.72
CA MET A 459 10.39 3.09 -11.44
C MET A 459 11.58 2.61 -12.27
N ASN A 460 11.53 1.43 -12.89
CA ASN A 460 12.41 1.10 -14.02
C ASN A 460 11.98 1.90 -15.27
N VAL A 461 10.77 2.46 -15.27
CA VAL A 461 10.38 3.59 -16.15
C VAL A 461 10.83 4.94 -15.57
N LEU A 462 11.18 5.05 -14.28
CA LEU A 462 12.01 6.16 -13.76
C LEU A 462 13.52 5.98 -14.02
N ASN A 463 14.01 4.77 -14.27
CA ASN A 463 15.27 4.55 -15.00
C ASN A 463 15.11 4.90 -16.50
N GLN A 464 13.88 5.22 -16.95
CA GLN A 464 13.58 5.99 -18.16
C GLN A 464 13.12 7.43 -17.87
N VAL A 465 13.18 7.92 -16.63
CA VAL A 465 13.15 9.37 -16.35
C VAL A 465 14.57 9.90 -16.51
N ASN A 466 14.98 9.83 -17.77
CA ASN A 466 15.62 10.93 -18.47
C ASN A 466 15.53 10.75 -20.00
N SER A 467 14.36 10.35 -20.53
CA SER A 467 14.12 10.53 -21.99
C SER A 467 13.17 11.68 -22.33
N ASN A 468 12.40 12.20 -21.38
CA ASN A 468 11.57 13.37 -21.62
C ASN A 468 12.18 14.57 -20.89
N MET A 469 13.13 15.22 -21.56
CA MET A 469 13.61 16.54 -21.21
C MET A 469 12.42 17.49 -21.02
N SER A 470 12.44 18.34 -20.01
CA SER A 470 11.44 19.40 -19.87
C SER A 470 11.45 20.31 -21.12
N GLU A 471 10.35 21.02 -21.39
CA GLU A 471 10.31 21.98 -22.52
C GLU A 471 11.46 23.01 -22.44
N ALA A 472 11.87 23.40 -21.22
CA ALA A 472 13.00 24.29 -21.00
C ALA A 472 14.34 23.65 -21.40
N GLU A 473 14.54 22.37 -21.08
CA GLU A 473 15.73 21.62 -21.46
C GLU A 473 15.77 21.33 -22.97
N ILE A 474 14.64 20.95 -23.58
CA ILE A 474 14.52 20.76 -25.04
C ILE A 474 14.88 22.06 -25.76
N ASN A 475 14.36 23.19 -25.27
CA ASN A 475 14.68 24.51 -25.83
C ASN A 475 16.16 24.86 -25.64
N ASN A 476 16.74 24.59 -24.47
CA ASN A 476 18.14 24.88 -24.21
C ASN A 476 19.09 24.02 -25.07
N PHE A 477 18.74 22.74 -25.27
CA PHE A 477 19.45 21.86 -26.19
C PHE A 477 19.36 22.35 -27.64
N ASN A 478 18.14 22.60 -28.13
CA ASN A 478 17.91 23.04 -29.52
C ASN A 478 18.58 24.39 -29.82
N GLN A 479 18.55 25.34 -28.88
CA GLN A 479 19.15 26.66 -29.05
C GLN A 479 20.65 26.63 -29.37
N LYS A 480 21.38 25.60 -28.92
CA LYS A 480 22.81 25.41 -29.26
C LYS A 480 23.04 25.34 -30.77
N PHE A 481 22.06 24.83 -31.51
CA PHE A 481 22.13 24.57 -32.95
C PHE A 481 21.28 25.55 -33.77
N GLU A 482 20.08 25.90 -33.30
CA GLU A 482 19.18 26.84 -33.98
C GLU A 482 19.81 28.22 -34.22
N ALA A 483 20.78 28.62 -33.39
CA ALA A 483 21.58 29.84 -33.63
C ALA A 483 22.32 29.85 -34.99
N TYR A 484 22.48 28.69 -35.61
CA TYR A 484 23.10 28.51 -36.94
C TYR A 484 22.08 28.36 -38.07
N GLU A 485 20.77 28.30 -37.77
CA GLU A 485 19.72 28.16 -38.78
C GLU A 485 19.65 29.45 -39.62
N SER A 486 19.91 29.31 -40.92
CA SER A 486 20.00 30.45 -41.82
C SER A 486 19.94 30.00 -43.27
N THR A 487 19.33 30.85 -44.11
CA THR A 487 19.37 30.63 -45.56
C THR A 487 20.66 31.14 -46.21
N ASN A 488 21.59 31.76 -45.47
CA ASN A 488 22.79 32.36 -46.04
C ASN A 488 23.95 32.40 -45.03
N LEU A 489 24.35 31.23 -44.52
CA LEU A 489 25.43 31.07 -43.56
C LEU A 489 26.78 30.92 -44.27
N LYS A 490 27.82 31.64 -43.84
CA LYS A 490 29.17 31.49 -44.42
C LYS A 490 29.81 30.16 -44.04
N GLY A 491 30.57 29.56 -44.95
CA GLY A 491 31.20 28.26 -44.74
C GLY A 491 32.06 28.16 -43.48
N VAL A 492 32.72 29.25 -43.05
CA VAL A 492 33.45 29.30 -41.77
C VAL A 492 32.52 29.03 -40.57
N THR A 493 31.32 29.60 -40.59
CA THR A 493 30.31 29.43 -39.54
C THR A 493 29.64 28.06 -39.60
N VAL A 494 29.49 27.48 -40.79
CA VAL A 494 29.04 26.08 -40.96
C VAL A 494 30.05 25.10 -40.37
N LYS A 495 31.36 25.33 -40.55
CA LYS A 495 32.40 24.55 -39.84
C LYS A 495 32.33 24.72 -38.33
N GLY A 496 31.89 25.89 -37.86
CA GLY A 496 31.55 26.15 -36.46
C GLY A 496 30.43 25.25 -35.96
N LEU A 497 29.29 25.23 -36.65
CA LEU A 497 28.16 24.33 -36.35
C LEU A 497 28.59 22.86 -36.24
N LEU A 498 29.34 22.37 -37.23
CA LEU A 498 29.84 20.99 -37.23
C LEU A 498 30.77 20.68 -36.05
N SER A 499 31.50 21.68 -35.56
CA SER A 499 32.31 21.54 -34.34
C SER A 499 31.41 21.48 -33.10
N THR A 500 30.37 22.30 -33.04
CA THR A 500 29.37 22.30 -31.95
C THR A 500 28.63 20.95 -31.88
N ILE A 501 28.24 20.38 -33.03
CA ILE A 501 27.64 19.05 -33.12
C ILE A 501 28.61 17.99 -32.60
N SER A 502 29.86 17.99 -33.08
CA SER A 502 30.87 17.02 -32.66
C SER A 502 31.15 17.09 -31.15
N LEU A 503 31.21 18.29 -30.58
CA LEU A 503 31.45 18.47 -29.14
C LEU A 503 30.25 18.03 -28.30
N ASN A 504 29.03 18.32 -28.75
CA ASN A 504 27.82 17.86 -28.07
C ASN A 504 27.73 16.33 -28.07
N ASN A 505 28.00 15.69 -29.21
CA ASN A 505 27.93 14.23 -29.34
C ASN A 505 29.10 13.50 -28.65
N GLN A 506 30.11 14.21 -28.15
CA GLN A 506 31.23 13.65 -27.39
C GLN A 506 31.08 13.85 -25.87
N SER A 507 30.11 14.63 -25.40
CA SER A 507 29.94 14.88 -23.96
C SER A 507 29.23 13.70 -23.28
N GLU A 508 29.88 13.09 -22.29
CA GLU A 508 29.32 11.99 -21.48
C GLU A 508 28.11 12.41 -20.61
N GLU A 509 27.79 13.70 -20.54
CA GLU A 509 26.74 14.27 -19.67
C GLU A 509 25.33 14.31 -20.30
N THR A 510 25.17 14.05 -21.60
CA THR A 510 23.83 14.08 -22.24
C THR A 510 23.61 12.88 -23.15
N SER A 511 22.57 12.08 -22.89
CA SER A 511 22.11 11.01 -23.78
C SER A 511 21.51 11.50 -25.12
N ASN A 512 21.63 12.80 -25.44
CA ASN A 512 20.96 13.48 -26.53
C ASN A 512 21.98 13.95 -27.58
N GLU A 513 21.92 13.34 -28.75
CA GLU A 513 22.88 13.54 -29.83
C GLU A 513 22.17 13.97 -31.11
N ILE A 514 22.84 14.80 -31.92
CA ILE A 514 22.48 14.94 -33.33
C ILE A 514 22.90 13.65 -34.01
N LYS A 515 21.97 12.90 -34.61
CA LYS A 515 22.26 11.58 -35.18
C LYS A 515 22.71 11.66 -36.64
N GLU A 516 22.19 12.65 -37.37
CA GLU A 516 22.34 12.72 -38.83
C GLU A 516 22.77 14.11 -39.31
N ILE A 517 23.57 14.14 -40.37
CA ILE A 517 23.90 15.34 -41.14
C ILE A 517 23.58 15.06 -42.60
N ASN A 518 22.65 15.81 -43.17
CA ASN A 518 22.43 15.84 -44.62
C ASN A 518 23.28 16.95 -45.23
N TYR A 519 24.27 16.60 -46.04
CA TYR A 519 25.14 17.55 -46.73
C TYR A 519 24.94 17.44 -48.24
N ASN A 520 24.44 18.52 -48.87
CA ASN A 520 24.15 18.60 -50.31
C ASN A 520 23.26 17.45 -50.85
N GLY A 521 22.33 16.97 -50.03
CA GLY A 521 21.40 15.89 -50.40
C GLY A 521 21.91 14.47 -50.10
N GLU A 522 23.12 14.32 -49.58
CA GLU A 522 23.66 13.04 -49.10
C GLU A 522 23.57 12.96 -47.56
N GLU A 523 23.17 11.80 -47.05
CA GLU A 523 22.97 11.56 -45.62
C GLU A 523 24.19 10.89 -44.98
N TYR A 524 24.65 11.45 -43.87
CA TYR A 524 25.79 10.97 -43.10
C TYR A 524 25.37 10.78 -41.64
N GLU A 525 25.85 9.71 -41.01
CA GLU A 525 25.85 9.62 -39.55
C GLU A 525 26.73 10.74 -38.97
N ALA A 526 26.28 11.39 -37.90
CA ALA A 526 26.97 12.51 -37.25
C ALA A 526 28.15 12.05 -36.36
N SER A 527 28.96 11.13 -36.87
CA SER A 527 30.19 10.67 -36.23
C SER A 527 31.33 11.68 -36.41
N GLU A 528 32.32 11.66 -35.51
CA GLU A 528 33.51 12.53 -35.59
C GLU A 528 34.25 12.39 -36.93
N GLN A 529 34.28 11.17 -37.49
CA GLN A 529 34.91 10.88 -38.79
C GLN A 529 34.17 11.56 -39.95
N ASN A 530 32.84 11.41 -40.01
CA ASN A 530 32.02 12.03 -41.05
C ASN A 530 31.98 13.55 -40.91
N ILE A 531 31.92 14.07 -39.69
CA ILE A 531 32.01 15.51 -39.43
C ILE A 531 33.34 16.07 -39.94
N THR A 532 34.45 15.38 -39.68
CA THR A 532 35.78 15.80 -40.17
C THR A 532 35.84 15.81 -41.70
N LEU A 533 35.25 14.79 -42.35
CA LEU A 533 35.13 14.71 -43.80
C LEU A 533 34.34 15.91 -44.36
N ILE A 534 33.12 16.15 -43.88
CA ILE A 534 32.24 17.24 -44.33
C ILE A 534 32.90 18.61 -44.10
N LYS A 535 33.58 18.80 -42.96
CA LYS A 535 34.35 20.04 -42.69
C LYS A 535 35.49 20.25 -43.68
N GLY A 536 36.06 19.17 -44.22
CA GLY A 536 37.08 19.23 -45.28
C GLY A 536 36.52 19.74 -46.61
N GLU A 537 35.25 19.44 -46.90
CA GLU A 537 34.58 19.78 -48.17
C GLU A 537 33.91 21.16 -48.19
N ILE A 538 33.61 21.74 -47.02
CA ILE A 538 33.03 23.07 -46.94
C ILE A 538 34.05 24.15 -47.38
N ASP A 539 33.66 24.92 -48.39
CA ASP A 539 34.35 26.11 -48.87
C ASP A 539 33.97 27.32 -48.01
N THR A 540 34.97 27.99 -47.42
CA THR A 540 34.74 29.10 -46.50
C THR A 540 34.23 30.37 -47.17
N GLU A 541 34.44 30.53 -48.49
CA GLU A 541 34.02 31.71 -49.24
C GLU A 541 32.55 31.63 -49.69
N LYS A 542 32.02 30.40 -49.79
CA LYS A 542 30.66 30.13 -50.20
C LYS A 542 29.66 30.28 -49.06
N SER A 543 28.39 30.36 -49.46
CA SER A 543 27.26 30.46 -48.55
C SER A 543 26.45 29.17 -48.59
N TYR A 544 25.87 28.82 -47.46
CA TYR A 544 25.11 27.61 -47.26
C TYR A 544 23.74 27.93 -46.64
N ARG A 545 22.74 27.12 -46.97
CA ARG A 545 21.47 27.05 -46.25
C ARG A 545 21.60 25.94 -45.20
N VAL A 546 21.30 26.28 -43.95
CA VAL A 546 21.31 25.37 -42.81
C VAL A 546 19.91 25.34 -42.21
N GLU A 547 19.38 24.14 -42.05
CA GLU A 547 18.09 23.86 -41.41
C GLU A 547 18.21 22.66 -40.47
N PHE A 548 17.24 22.52 -39.58
CA PHE A 548 17.21 21.45 -38.60
C PHE A 548 15.87 20.73 -38.62
N GLU A 549 15.91 19.43 -38.45
CA GLU A 549 14.71 18.61 -38.29
C GLU A 549 14.64 18.07 -36.87
N LYS A 550 13.43 18.17 -36.33
CA LYS A 550 13.10 17.77 -34.96
C LYS A 550 12.38 16.44 -34.98
N ASP A 551 12.69 15.63 -33.98
CA ASP A 551 12.01 14.38 -33.70
C ASP A 551 10.58 14.67 -33.25
N GLN A 552 9.59 13.96 -33.80
CA GLN A 552 8.17 14.29 -33.59
C GLN A 552 7.67 13.92 -32.20
N ASP A 553 8.34 12.98 -31.53
CA ASP A 553 7.93 12.47 -30.23
C ASP A 553 8.62 13.25 -29.10
N THR A 554 9.85 13.70 -29.31
CA THR A 554 10.68 14.37 -28.29
C THR A 554 10.88 15.87 -28.50
N GLY A 555 10.66 16.39 -29.71
CA GLY A 555 10.91 17.81 -30.05
C GLY A 555 12.39 18.21 -30.14
N LEU A 556 13.31 17.27 -29.97
CA LEU A 556 14.75 17.50 -30.08
C LEU A 556 15.20 17.53 -31.53
N ILE A 557 16.15 18.41 -31.86
CA ILE A 557 16.84 18.37 -33.15
C ILE A 557 17.66 17.07 -33.20
N TYR A 558 17.39 16.24 -34.20
CA TYR A 558 18.15 15.01 -34.44
C TYR A 558 18.97 15.07 -35.73
N ARG A 559 18.64 16.00 -36.65
CA ARG A 559 19.29 16.12 -37.95
C ARG A 559 19.57 17.56 -38.35
N ALA A 560 20.78 17.80 -38.86
CA ALA A 560 21.17 19.05 -39.51
C ALA A 560 21.20 18.89 -41.03
N VAL A 561 20.60 19.82 -41.77
CA VAL A 561 20.53 19.83 -43.23
C VAL A 561 21.31 21.04 -43.76
N ILE A 562 22.39 20.78 -44.49
CA ILE A 562 23.36 21.77 -44.95
C ILE A 562 23.47 21.68 -46.47
N ASN A 563 23.07 22.73 -47.19
CA ASN A 563 23.16 22.79 -48.65
C ASN A 563 23.95 24.01 -49.10
N GLU A 564 24.94 23.82 -49.97
CA GLU A 564 25.61 24.92 -50.67
C GLU A 564 24.61 25.69 -51.52
N LYS A 565 24.72 27.02 -51.51
CA LYS A 565 23.76 27.91 -52.16
C LYS A 565 24.23 28.44 -53.51
#